data_AF-A0A5N6K655-F1
#
_entry.id   AF-A0A5N6K655-F1
#
_cell.length_a   1.000
_cell.length_b   1.000
_cell.length_c   1.000
_cell.angle_alpha   90.00
_cell.angle_beta   90.00
_cell.angle_gamma   90.00
#
_symmetry.space_group_name_H-M   'P 1'
#
loop_
_entity.id
_entity.type
_entity.pdbx_description
1 polymer ?
#
loop_
_entity_poly.entity_id
_entity_poly.type
_entity_poly.pdbx_seq_one_letter_code
_entity_poly.pdbx_strand_id
1 'polypeptide(L)'
;MDFTGEENFPWYPETTGKPLNPGHSTSGEIPDISSPEFAISNTQDKGVVAYAIQLSEVWFKITRYAKRRGSPSTLPPWSPQSDYALIMAQQMDFETRTSQIHRFKSAKFSQRSTEDLHANRDYWGPWLFIQFLYHTNLCLLNNPLLLSLRLKNIKSAIPEIFLQHISDLISSHASWVIRYIDMLEVRSFKVSDPFLAHCVAIIATIYLQEYFAEDPIVRQEKRDNFDKCLRFIRDFKEWPHVARMAEKLQRLRDTVSSTYKNPDAPPQTPNRSLLIDLGQFWEILEYSSSSEIPTSARRLFGPSLYSASIPTTHEISHASSLPEPTRVDRQDFEGSGPSSVKTSVVNMGEGGMTGQEQEAVHPPFHYSDDELAVLAESFFHQRGEGLGNLEDWWNAGNMS
;
A
#
# COMPACT_ATOMS: atom_id res chain seq x y z
N MET A 1 -29.31 10.68 10.90
CA MET A 1 -29.10 10.82 12.34
C MET A 1 -28.49 12.19 12.54
N ASP A 2 -29.19 13.06 13.23
CA ASP A 2 -28.66 14.36 13.65
C ASP A 2 -27.62 14.11 14.75
N PHE A 3 -26.38 14.51 14.53
CA PHE A 3 -25.25 14.31 15.45
C PHE A 3 -24.88 15.60 16.18
N THR A 4 -25.88 16.39 16.57
CA THR A 4 -25.70 17.45 17.56
C THR A 4 -25.59 16.79 18.94
N GLY A 5 -24.46 16.14 19.19
CA GLY A 5 -24.10 15.68 20.52
C GLY A 5 -24.02 16.88 21.45
N GLU A 6 -24.67 16.76 22.60
CA GLU A 6 -24.54 17.68 23.72
C GLU A 6 -23.05 18.02 23.95
N GLU A 7 -22.72 19.30 24.11
CA GLU A 7 -21.35 19.86 24.23
C GLU A 7 -20.53 19.32 25.42
N ASN A 8 -21.01 18.30 26.14
CA ASN A 8 -20.45 17.82 27.40
C ASN A 8 -19.64 16.53 27.31
N PHE A 9 -19.49 15.90 26.14
CA PHE A 9 -18.69 14.68 26.00
C PHE A 9 -17.58 14.84 24.95
N PRO A 10 -16.35 14.41 25.24
CA PRO A 10 -15.29 14.45 24.24
C PRO A 10 -15.64 13.51 23.09
N TRP A 11 -15.44 13.98 21.85
CA TRP A 11 -15.71 13.22 20.62
C TRP A 11 -14.91 11.92 20.50
N TYR A 12 -13.82 11.80 21.25
CA TYR A 12 -12.93 10.65 21.25
C TYR A 12 -12.59 10.24 22.69
N PRO A 13 -12.32 8.95 22.94
CA PRO A 13 -11.80 8.49 24.22
C PRO A 13 -10.49 9.20 24.58
N GLU A 14 -10.26 9.40 25.88
CA GLU A 14 -8.96 9.89 26.35
C GLU A 14 -7.85 8.93 25.92
N THR A 15 -6.82 9.49 25.30
CA THR A 15 -5.61 8.74 24.98
C THR A 15 -4.73 8.64 26.22
N THR A 16 -3.96 7.58 26.31
CA THR A 16 -2.88 7.53 27.30
C THR A 16 -1.79 8.53 26.91
N GLY A 17 -1.15 9.12 27.92
CA GLY A 17 -0.12 10.13 27.72
C GLY A 17 1.04 9.60 26.87
N LYS A 18 1.75 10.49 26.18
CA LYS A 18 2.90 10.10 25.34
C LYS A 18 4.01 9.50 26.22
N PRO A 19 4.65 8.38 25.79
CA PRO A 19 5.86 7.89 26.42
C PRO A 19 7.02 8.90 26.29
N LEU A 20 7.64 9.27 27.41
CA LEU A 20 8.78 10.20 27.51
C LEU A 20 9.85 9.84 26.48
N ASN A 21 10.32 10.81 25.68
CA ASN A 21 11.33 10.56 24.64
C ASN A 21 12.64 10.01 25.26
N PRO A 22 13.29 9.00 24.65
CA PRO A 22 14.59 8.52 25.12
C PRO A 22 15.59 9.68 25.06
N GLY A 23 16.18 10.02 26.20
CA GLY A 23 17.14 11.12 26.36
C GLY A 23 16.61 12.39 27.01
N HIS A 24 15.28 12.55 27.18
CA HIS A 24 14.75 13.62 28.06
C HIS A 24 14.67 13.10 29.49
N SER A 25 15.82 13.14 30.18
CA SER A 25 15.85 13.17 31.63
C SER A 25 15.12 14.43 32.11
N THR A 26 14.53 14.35 33.30
CA THR A 26 13.83 15.44 33.99
C THR A 26 14.70 16.70 34.14
N SER A 27 14.66 17.57 33.14
CA SER A 27 15.06 18.97 33.26
C SER A 27 14.01 19.77 32.50
N GLY A 28 13.37 20.71 33.19
CA GLY A 28 12.26 21.53 32.70
C GLY A 28 12.70 22.52 31.61
N GLU A 29 13.20 22.00 30.50
CA GLU A 29 13.47 22.77 29.30
C GLU A 29 12.30 22.59 28.34
N ILE A 30 11.58 23.69 28.16
CA ILE A 30 10.56 23.89 27.14
C ILE A 30 11.21 23.57 25.78
N PRO A 31 10.61 22.71 24.93
CA PRO A 31 11.15 22.44 23.61
C PRO A 31 11.26 23.76 22.83
N ASP A 32 12.41 24.01 22.22
CA ASP A 32 12.65 25.19 21.40
C ASP A 32 11.66 25.25 20.22
N ILE A 33 10.71 26.17 20.31
CA ILE A 33 9.60 26.38 19.36
C ILE A 33 10.10 26.97 18.02
N SER A 34 11.39 27.30 17.92
CA SER A 34 11.95 28.01 16.76
C SER A 34 12.42 27.12 15.59
N SER A 35 12.37 25.78 15.72
CA SER A 35 12.71 24.91 14.58
C SER A 35 11.52 24.78 13.61
N PRO A 36 11.70 25.02 12.29
CA PRO A 36 10.63 24.89 11.30
C PRO A 36 10.06 23.46 11.19
N GLU A 37 10.75 22.44 11.71
CA GLU A 37 10.22 21.06 11.84
C GLU A 37 9.12 20.92 12.92
N PHE A 38 8.96 21.91 13.80
CA PHE A 38 7.96 21.92 14.89
C PHE A 38 6.92 23.04 14.77
N ALA A 39 6.77 23.65 13.59
CA ALA A 39 5.71 24.63 13.35
C ALA A 39 4.35 24.01 13.71
N ILE A 40 3.80 24.45 14.86
CA ILE A 40 2.58 23.94 15.46
C ILE A 40 1.45 24.26 14.49
N SER A 41 0.94 23.27 13.76
CA SER A 41 -0.37 23.41 13.15
C SER A 41 -1.35 23.69 14.29
N ASN A 42 -2.13 24.75 14.18
CA ASN A 42 -3.04 25.30 15.20
C ASN A 42 -4.21 24.36 15.58
N THR A 43 -4.06 23.06 15.32
CA THR A 43 -4.96 21.97 15.65
C THR A 43 -4.46 21.32 16.93
N GLN A 44 -5.20 21.48 18.02
CA GLN A 44 -5.02 20.73 19.25
C GLN A 44 -4.83 19.23 18.96
N ASP A 45 -3.77 18.64 19.52
CA ASP A 45 -3.51 17.21 19.39
C ASP A 45 -4.68 16.39 19.94
N LYS A 46 -5.24 15.52 19.10
CA LYS A 46 -6.40 14.69 19.46
C LYS A 46 -5.98 13.38 20.13
N GLY A 47 -4.70 13.05 20.11
CA GLY A 47 -4.17 11.81 20.69
C GLY A 47 -4.22 10.61 19.75
N VAL A 48 -3.37 9.61 20.04
CA VAL A 48 -3.16 8.47 19.14
C VAL A 48 -4.42 7.63 18.92
N VAL A 49 -5.26 7.46 19.95
CA VAL A 49 -6.52 6.71 19.82
C VAL A 49 -7.51 7.41 18.90
N ALA A 50 -7.63 8.74 18.98
CA ALA A 50 -8.52 9.50 18.11
C ALA A 50 -8.08 9.39 16.64
N TYR A 51 -6.78 9.41 16.37
CA TYR A 51 -6.26 9.20 15.02
C TYR A 51 -6.47 7.77 14.51
N ALA A 52 -6.35 6.75 15.38
CA ALA A 52 -6.68 5.37 15.02
C ALA A 52 -8.15 5.23 14.60
N ILE A 53 -9.07 5.87 15.32
CA ILE A 53 -10.51 5.89 14.98
C ILE A 53 -10.73 6.61 13.64
N GLN A 54 -10.14 7.79 13.45
CA GLN A 54 -10.27 8.56 12.20
C GLN A 54 -9.74 7.78 10.98
N LEU A 55 -8.62 7.09 11.10
CA LEU A 55 -8.09 6.28 10.00
C LEU A 55 -8.94 5.03 9.73
N SER A 56 -9.59 4.48 10.77
CA SER A 56 -10.53 3.36 10.64
C SER A 56 -11.77 3.73 9.80
N GLU A 57 -12.17 5.00 9.79
CA GLU A 57 -13.24 5.47 8.90
C GLU A 57 -12.83 5.37 7.43
N VAL A 58 -11.59 5.73 7.11
CA VAL A 58 -11.04 5.60 5.75
C VAL A 58 -10.94 4.12 5.36
N TRP A 59 -10.48 3.26 6.28
CA TRP A 59 -10.49 1.81 6.09
C TRP A 59 -11.88 1.25 5.78
N PHE A 60 -12.92 1.72 6.47
CA PHE A 60 -14.30 1.31 6.17
C PHE A 60 -14.71 1.68 4.73
N LYS A 61 -14.37 2.88 4.27
CA LYS A 61 -14.64 3.32 2.89
C LYS A 61 -13.86 2.46 1.87
N ILE A 62 -12.59 2.19 2.13
CA ILE A 62 -11.74 1.34 1.27
C ILE A 62 -12.26 -0.10 1.21
N THR A 63 -12.59 -0.70 2.35
CA THR A 63 -13.13 -2.07 2.38
C THR A 63 -14.49 -2.17 1.70
N ARG A 64 -15.37 -1.17 1.86
CA ARG A 64 -16.63 -1.07 1.10
C ARG A 64 -16.36 -0.94 -0.39
N TYR A 65 -15.37 -0.14 -0.78
CA TYR A 65 -14.97 0.01 -2.17
C TYR A 65 -14.44 -1.32 -2.74
N ALA A 66 -13.56 -2.03 -2.01
CA ALA A 66 -13.02 -3.35 -2.35
C ALA A 66 -14.13 -4.42 -2.51
N LYS A 67 -15.08 -4.46 -1.57
CA LYS A 67 -16.22 -5.40 -1.54
C LYS A 67 -17.20 -5.26 -2.71
N ARG A 68 -17.06 -4.24 -3.57
CA ARG A 68 -17.82 -4.18 -4.83
C ARG A 68 -17.33 -5.19 -5.88
N ARG A 69 -16.19 -5.87 -5.66
CA ARG A 69 -15.70 -6.99 -6.48
C ARG A 69 -15.63 -6.73 -7.99
N GLY A 70 -15.22 -5.52 -8.38
CA GLY A 70 -15.15 -5.15 -9.80
C GLY A 70 -16.47 -4.67 -10.40
N SER A 71 -17.55 -4.57 -9.60
CA SER A 71 -18.82 -4.01 -10.07
C SER A 71 -18.56 -2.63 -10.70
N PRO A 72 -19.05 -2.39 -11.93
CA PRO A 72 -18.68 -1.22 -12.70
C PRO A 72 -19.05 0.06 -11.97
N SER A 73 -18.07 0.94 -11.82
CA SER A 73 -18.27 2.33 -11.43
C SER A 73 -18.67 3.11 -12.68
N THR A 74 -19.51 4.14 -12.53
CA THR A 74 -19.84 5.06 -13.63
C THR A 74 -18.63 5.88 -14.07
N LEU A 75 -17.67 6.08 -13.17
CA LEU A 75 -16.46 6.86 -13.39
C LEU A 75 -15.19 6.00 -13.24
N PRO A 76 -14.17 6.22 -14.08
CA PRO A 76 -12.88 5.55 -13.92
C PRO A 76 -12.14 6.06 -12.66
N PRO A 77 -11.19 5.29 -12.11
CA PRO A 77 -10.49 5.68 -10.88
C PRO A 77 -9.74 7.03 -10.95
N TRP A 78 -9.20 7.39 -12.12
CA TRP A 78 -8.52 8.68 -12.32
C TRP A 78 -9.47 9.87 -12.51
N SER A 79 -10.80 9.64 -12.53
CA SER A 79 -11.76 10.73 -12.51
C SER A 79 -11.76 11.39 -11.14
N PRO A 80 -11.66 12.74 -11.04
CA PRO A 80 -11.60 13.43 -9.75
C PRO A 80 -12.88 13.28 -8.92
N GLN A 81 -14.02 13.00 -9.55
CA GLN A 81 -15.30 12.73 -8.88
C GLN A 81 -15.52 11.23 -8.58
N SER A 82 -14.56 10.36 -8.87
CA SER A 82 -14.69 8.94 -8.56
C SER A 82 -14.58 8.69 -7.05
N ASP A 83 -15.25 7.64 -6.57
CA ASP A 83 -15.09 7.18 -5.19
C ASP A 83 -13.62 6.89 -4.85
N TYR A 84 -12.85 6.39 -5.81
CA TYR A 84 -11.42 6.13 -5.65
C TYR A 84 -10.67 7.44 -5.32
N ALA A 85 -10.86 8.48 -6.13
CA ALA A 85 -10.17 9.76 -5.95
C ALA A 85 -10.53 10.42 -4.62
N LEU A 86 -11.82 10.37 -4.23
CA LEU A 86 -12.29 10.91 -2.96
C LEU A 86 -11.71 10.16 -1.75
N ILE A 87 -11.65 8.82 -1.81
CA ILE A 87 -11.06 8.01 -0.74
C ILE A 87 -9.55 8.27 -0.66
N MET A 88 -8.86 8.37 -1.79
CA MET A 88 -7.42 8.69 -1.83
C MET A 88 -7.13 10.07 -1.21
N ALA A 89 -7.94 11.08 -1.53
CA ALA A 89 -7.83 12.40 -0.92
C ALA A 89 -8.00 12.32 0.61
N GLN A 90 -9.01 11.60 1.10
CA GLN A 90 -9.23 11.42 2.55
C GLN A 90 -8.08 10.67 3.25
N GLN A 91 -7.43 9.73 2.56
CA GLN A 91 -6.25 9.04 3.04
C GLN A 91 -5.06 10.00 3.17
N MET A 92 -4.85 10.90 2.22
CA MET A 92 -3.80 11.93 2.28
C MET A 92 -4.11 13.00 3.34
N ASP A 93 -5.37 13.45 3.43
CA ASP A 93 -5.83 14.39 4.44
C ASP A 93 -5.69 13.86 5.87
N PHE A 94 -5.61 12.54 6.05
CA PHE A 94 -5.29 11.98 7.36
C PHE A 94 -3.87 12.35 7.81
N GLU A 95 -2.89 12.37 6.90
CA GLU A 95 -1.52 12.76 7.26
C GLU A 95 -1.46 14.21 7.74
N THR A 96 -2.15 15.12 7.05
CA THR A 96 -2.15 16.55 7.36
C THR A 96 -2.81 16.86 8.71
N ARG A 97 -3.83 16.08 9.10
CA ARG A 97 -4.51 16.21 10.40
C ARG A 97 -3.78 15.54 11.56
N THR A 98 -2.91 14.58 11.28
CA THR A 98 -2.19 13.82 12.31
C THR A 98 -1.06 14.65 12.88
N SER A 99 -1.11 14.90 14.19
CA SER A 99 -0.07 15.61 14.92
C SER A 99 1.31 15.00 14.67
N GLN A 100 2.31 15.86 14.46
CA GLN A 100 3.68 15.45 14.16
C GLN A 100 4.24 14.44 15.18
N ILE A 101 3.81 14.53 16.44
CA ILE A 101 4.34 13.70 17.52
C ILE A 101 4.00 12.21 17.36
N HIS A 102 2.93 11.88 16.64
CA HIS A 102 2.50 10.50 16.38
C HIS A 102 3.00 9.95 15.06
N ARG A 103 3.65 10.77 14.22
CA ARG A 103 4.18 10.31 12.92
C ARG A 103 5.40 9.41 13.12
N PHE A 104 5.66 8.56 12.12
CA PHE A 104 6.70 7.54 12.19
C PHE A 104 8.08 8.08 12.63
N LYS A 105 8.58 9.12 11.94
CA LYS A 105 9.87 9.76 12.22
C LYS A 105 9.97 10.28 13.67
N SER A 106 8.94 10.99 14.13
CA SER A 106 8.94 11.67 15.44
C SER A 106 8.76 10.72 16.62
N ALA A 107 8.01 9.64 16.43
CA ALA A 107 7.75 8.67 17.48
C ALA A 107 9.03 7.91 17.90
N LYS A 108 10.00 7.79 16.98
CA LYS A 108 11.30 7.14 17.22
C LYS A 108 11.14 5.72 17.79
N PHE A 109 10.16 4.95 17.31
CA PHE A 109 9.86 3.59 17.79
C PHE A 109 11.13 2.72 17.81
N SER A 110 11.90 2.78 16.73
CA SER A 110 13.16 2.06 16.57
C SER A 110 14.29 2.56 17.48
N GLN A 111 14.10 3.57 18.32
CA GLN A 111 15.10 4.01 19.29
C GLN A 111 14.65 3.77 20.74
N ARG A 112 13.46 3.19 20.93
CA ARG A 112 12.92 2.85 22.26
C ARG A 112 13.52 1.53 22.76
N SER A 113 13.69 1.43 24.08
CA SER A 113 14.02 0.16 24.72
C SER A 113 12.83 -0.80 24.64
N THR A 114 13.09 -2.11 24.69
CA THR A 114 12.04 -3.12 24.67
C THR A 114 11.14 -3.00 25.91
N GLU A 115 11.73 -2.64 27.05
CA GLU A 115 11.05 -2.39 28.32
C GLU A 115 10.07 -1.21 28.21
N ASP A 116 10.49 -0.08 27.64
CA ASP A 116 9.62 1.08 27.43
C ASP A 116 8.44 0.75 26.51
N LEU A 117 8.70 0.01 25.44
CA LEU A 117 7.66 -0.40 24.50
C LEU A 117 6.61 -1.28 25.20
N HIS A 118 7.04 -2.24 26.02
CA HIS A 118 6.12 -3.12 26.77
C HIS A 118 5.43 -2.43 27.95
N ALA A 119 6.06 -1.43 28.57
CA ALA A 119 5.44 -0.64 29.63
C ALA A 119 4.34 0.29 29.11
N ASN A 120 4.43 0.74 27.86
CA ASN A 120 3.51 1.73 27.26
C ASN A 120 2.72 1.16 26.06
N ARG A 121 2.22 -0.08 26.17
CA ARG A 121 1.51 -0.77 25.08
C ARG A 121 0.16 -0.14 24.74
N ASP A 122 -0.44 0.54 25.70
CA ASP A 122 -1.63 1.39 25.56
C ASP A 122 -1.44 2.52 24.53
N TYR A 123 -0.23 3.09 24.44
CA TYR A 123 0.14 4.04 23.40
C TYR A 123 0.63 3.34 22.11
N TRP A 124 1.56 2.38 22.25
CA TRP A 124 2.22 1.77 21.10
C TRP A 124 1.31 0.84 20.29
N GLY A 125 0.28 0.26 20.90
CA GLY A 125 -0.73 -0.54 20.22
C GLY A 125 -1.50 0.28 19.17
N PRO A 126 -2.27 1.31 19.57
CA PRO A 126 -2.94 2.22 18.64
C PRO A 126 -1.98 2.88 17.65
N TRP A 127 -0.75 3.21 18.07
CA TRP A 127 0.26 3.76 17.17
C TRP A 127 0.64 2.78 16.05
N LEU A 128 0.96 1.52 16.39
CA LEU A 128 1.27 0.48 15.42
C LEU A 128 0.07 0.21 14.51
N PHE A 129 -1.13 0.18 15.07
CA PHE A 129 -2.37 0.07 14.30
C PHE A 129 -2.46 1.15 13.21
N ILE A 130 -2.21 2.42 13.56
CA ILE A 130 -2.19 3.52 12.58
C ILE A 130 -1.15 3.26 11.49
N GLN A 131 0.08 2.90 11.86
CA GLN A 131 1.16 2.69 10.89
C GLN A 131 0.84 1.55 9.90
N PHE A 132 0.38 0.41 10.39
CA PHE A 132 0.01 -0.73 9.55
C PHE A 132 -1.23 -0.42 8.70
N LEU A 133 -2.27 0.17 9.31
CA LEU A 133 -3.51 0.48 8.60
C LEU A 133 -3.30 1.50 7.49
N TYR A 134 -2.44 2.51 7.72
CA TYR A 134 -2.17 3.54 6.72
C TYR A 134 -1.62 2.94 5.42
N HIS A 135 -0.57 2.11 5.50
CA HIS A 135 0.00 1.48 4.31
C HIS A 135 -0.90 0.40 3.72
N THR A 136 -1.63 -0.33 4.57
CA THR A 136 -2.60 -1.32 4.11
C THR A 136 -3.75 -0.68 3.36
N ASN A 137 -4.25 0.48 3.79
CA ASN A 137 -5.28 1.26 3.09
C ASN A 137 -4.85 1.56 1.64
N LEU A 138 -3.66 2.13 1.47
CA LEU A 138 -3.11 2.45 0.15
C LEU A 138 -2.95 1.20 -0.72
N CYS A 139 -2.45 0.11 -0.14
CA CYS A 139 -2.25 -1.16 -0.84
C CYS A 139 -3.57 -1.86 -1.21
N LEU A 140 -4.58 -1.85 -0.33
CA LEU A 140 -5.87 -2.49 -0.57
C LEU A 140 -6.68 -1.73 -1.62
N LEU A 141 -6.71 -0.39 -1.54
CA LEU A 141 -7.38 0.45 -2.52
C LEU A 141 -6.83 0.24 -3.93
N ASN A 142 -5.52 -0.02 -4.01
CA ASN A 142 -4.77 -0.21 -5.24
C ASN A 142 -4.42 -1.66 -5.58
N ASN A 143 -4.99 -2.65 -4.88
CA ASN A 143 -4.57 -4.04 -5.07
C ASN A 143 -4.66 -4.43 -6.56
N PRO A 144 -3.61 -4.97 -7.20
CA PRO A 144 -3.56 -5.12 -8.65
C PRO A 144 -4.68 -6.00 -9.20
N LEU A 145 -5.04 -7.08 -8.50
CA LEU A 145 -6.19 -7.91 -8.87
C LEU A 145 -7.53 -7.18 -8.73
N LEU A 146 -7.72 -6.39 -7.67
CA LEU A 146 -8.95 -5.61 -7.51
C LEU A 146 -9.10 -4.54 -8.61
N LEU A 147 -7.99 -3.90 -8.97
CA LEU A 147 -7.95 -2.93 -10.06
C LEU A 147 -8.21 -3.62 -11.40
N SER A 148 -7.55 -4.74 -11.70
CA SER A 148 -7.78 -5.45 -12.97
C SER A 148 -9.24 -5.85 -13.13
N LEU A 149 -9.88 -6.38 -12.08
CA LEU A 149 -11.32 -6.69 -12.08
C LEU A 149 -12.21 -5.48 -12.38
N ARG A 150 -11.84 -4.28 -11.91
CA ARG A 150 -12.61 -3.05 -12.20
C ARG A 150 -12.36 -2.53 -13.61
N LEU A 151 -11.10 -2.53 -14.04
CA LEU A 151 -10.69 -1.94 -15.31
C LEU A 151 -11.15 -2.78 -16.51
N LYS A 152 -11.44 -4.08 -16.32
CA LYS A 152 -12.02 -4.98 -17.35
C LYS A 152 -13.23 -4.38 -18.10
N ASN A 153 -14.03 -3.55 -17.43
CA ASN A 153 -15.27 -2.99 -18.00
C ASN A 153 -15.12 -1.54 -18.48
N ILE A 154 -13.93 -0.93 -18.38
CA ILE A 154 -13.69 0.45 -18.78
C ILE A 154 -13.35 0.49 -20.28
N LYS A 155 -14.11 1.27 -21.03
CA LYS A 155 -13.97 1.38 -22.50
C LYS A 155 -12.89 2.37 -22.95
N SER A 156 -12.31 3.14 -22.04
CA SER A 156 -11.26 4.12 -22.33
C SER A 156 -9.87 3.53 -22.08
N ALA A 157 -8.87 4.04 -22.79
CA ALA A 157 -7.47 3.75 -22.50
C ALA A 157 -7.13 4.08 -21.03
N ILE A 158 -6.32 3.24 -20.40
CA ILE A 158 -5.81 3.48 -19.05
C ILE A 158 -4.64 4.48 -19.17
N PRO A 159 -4.66 5.62 -18.47
CA PRO A 159 -3.55 6.56 -18.51
C PRO A 159 -2.25 5.93 -18.01
N GLU A 160 -1.15 6.12 -18.73
CA GLU A 160 0.16 5.57 -18.36
C GLU A 160 0.64 6.05 -16.99
N ILE A 161 0.47 7.35 -16.72
CA ILE A 161 0.79 7.96 -15.42
C ILE A 161 0.05 7.29 -14.25
N PHE A 162 -1.17 6.81 -14.48
CA PHE A 162 -1.96 6.13 -13.46
C PHE A 162 -1.35 4.76 -13.14
N LEU A 163 -0.92 4.01 -14.17
CA LEU A 163 -0.26 2.72 -14.00
C LEU A 163 1.09 2.85 -13.29
N GLN A 164 1.93 3.80 -13.72
CA GLN A 164 3.22 4.09 -13.09
C GLN A 164 3.04 4.43 -11.60
N HIS A 165 2.17 5.40 -11.32
CA HIS A 165 1.93 5.87 -9.95
C HIS A 165 1.47 4.74 -9.03
N ILE A 166 0.53 3.91 -9.48
CA ILE A 166 0.02 2.79 -8.68
C ILE A 166 1.08 1.73 -8.44
N SER A 167 1.87 1.39 -9.46
CA SER A 167 2.96 0.43 -9.33
C SER A 167 3.95 0.85 -8.26
N ASP A 168 4.40 2.11 -8.28
CA ASP A 168 5.37 2.64 -7.33
C ASP A 168 4.77 2.78 -5.92
N LEU A 169 3.52 3.24 -5.83
CA LEU A 169 2.77 3.39 -4.57
C LEU A 169 2.63 2.04 -3.85
N ILE A 170 2.16 1.01 -4.54
CA ILE A 170 2.00 -0.33 -3.96
C ILE A 170 3.35 -0.90 -3.53
N SER A 171 4.36 -0.85 -4.40
CA SER A 171 5.68 -1.38 -4.11
C SER A 171 6.28 -0.74 -2.85
N SER A 172 6.22 0.59 -2.78
CA SER A 172 6.70 1.37 -1.64
C SER A 172 5.95 0.99 -0.35
N HIS A 173 4.62 1.04 -0.35
CA HIS A 173 3.83 0.83 0.86
C HIS A 173 3.73 -0.63 1.32
N ALA A 174 3.80 -1.61 0.41
CA ALA A 174 3.97 -3.00 0.78
C ALA A 174 5.32 -3.21 1.49
N SER A 175 6.39 -2.59 0.98
CA SER A 175 7.72 -2.68 1.60
C SER A 175 7.77 -2.07 3.01
N TRP A 176 6.99 -1.00 3.27
CA TRP A 176 6.87 -0.42 4.61
C TRP A 176 6.34 -1.43 5.63
N VAL A 177 5.35 -2.24 5.26
CA VAL A 177 4.82 -3.28 6.14
C VAL A 177 5.86 -4.37 6.43
N ILE A 178 6.65 -4.78 5.44
CA ILE A 178 7.78 -5.68 5.65
C ILE A 178 8.81 -5.09 6.62
N ARG A 179 9.17 -3.81 6.44
CA ARG A 179 10.10 -3.11 7.34
C ARG A 179 9.55 -3.01 8.76
N TYR A 180 8.24 -2.89 8.94
CA TYR A 180 7.63 -2.92 10.26
C TYR A 180 7.72 -4.29 10.92
N ILE A 181 7.54 -5.37 10.16
CA ILE A 181 7.77 -6.73 10.68
C ILE A 181 9.23 -6.85 11.17
N ASP A 182 10.21 -6.46 10.34
CA ASP A 182 11.63 -6.50 10.71
C ASP A 182 11.92 -5.64 11.96
N MET A 183 11.33 -4.44 12.03
CA MET A 183 11.46 -3.54 13.18
C MET A 183 10.91 -4.17 14.47
N LEU A 184 9.78 -4.86 14.40
CA LEU A 184 9.16 -5.53 15.54
C LEU A 184 10.00 -6.73 16.02
N GLU A 185 10.55 -7.51 15.09
CA GLU A 185 11.49 -8.60 15.37
C GLU A 185 12.74 -8.08 16.07
N VAL A 186 13.39 -7.04 15.52
CA VAL A 186 14.59 -6.42 16.11
C VAL A 186 14.31 -5.86 17.52
N ARG A 187 13.13 -5.29 17.74
CA ARG A 187 12.74 -4.75 19.06
C ARG A 187 12.23 -5.81 20.02
N SER A 188 12.13 -7.07 19.60
CA SER A 188 11.49 -8.16 20.37
C SER A 188 10.12 -7.75 20.92
N PHE A 189 9.38 -6.96 20.14
CA PHE A 189 8.06 -6.46 20.53
C PHE A 189 6.98 -7.37 19.97
N LYS A 190 6.41 -8.21 20.84
CA LYS A 190 5.30 -9.09 20.47
C LYS A 190 4.03 -8.27 20.26
N VAL A 191 3.49 -8.27 19.04
CA VAL A 191 2.18 -7.68 18.72
C VAL A 191 1.08 -8.67 19.10
N SER A 192 0.00 -8.17 19.69
CA SER A 192 -1.14 -8.99 20.14
C SER A 192 -2.44 -8.67 19.40
N ASP A 193 -2.50 -7.59 18.62
CA ASP A 193 -3.71 -7.19 17.89
C ASP A 193 -3.89 -8.05 16.61
N PRO A 194 -4.93 -8.90 16.53
CA PRO A 194 -5.15 -9.78 15.38
C PRO A 194 -5.48 -9.02 14.09
N PHE A 195 -5.88 -7.74 14.18
CA PHE A 195 -6.14 -6.94 13.00
C PHE A 195 -4.85 -6.62 12.22
N LEU A 196 -3.71 -6.48 12.89
CA LEU A 196 -2.42 -6.29 12.21
C LEU A 196 -2.04 -7.53 11.38
N ALA A 197 -2.41 -8.73 11.83
CA ALA A 197 -2.24 -9.95 11.05
C ALA A 197 -3.09 -9.91 9.76
N HIS A 198 -4.31 -9.34 9.82
CA HIS A 198 -5.14 -9.15 8.63
C HIS A 198 -4.54 -8.13 7.65
N CYS A 199 -4.02 -7.00 8.16
CA CYS A 199 -3.27 -6.06 7.35
C CYS A 199 -2.13 -6.75 6.58
N VAL A 200 -1.32 -7.55 7.29
CA VAL A 200 -0.22 -8.31 6.70
C VAL A 200 -0.71 -9.37 5.71
N ALA A 201 -1.85 -10.02 5.96
CA ALA A 201 -2.43 -11.00 5.04
C ALA A 201 -2.83 -10.34 3.71
N ILE A 202 -3.40 -9.13 3.74
CA ILE A 202 -3.72 -8.35 2.54
C ILE A 202 -2.45 -8.01 1.76
N ILE A 203 -1.40 -7.55 2.43
CA ILE A 203 -0.10 -7.27 1.79
C ILE A 203 0.50 -8.54 1.18
N ALA A 204 0.39 -9.68 1.84
CA ALA A 204 0.85 -10.96 1.30
C ALA A 204 0.15 -11.32 -0.02
N THR A 205 -1.13 -10.94 -0.22
CA THR A 205 -1.81 -11.17 -1.50
C THR A 205 -1.18 -10.38 -2.67
N ILE A 206 -0.56 -9.24 -2.39
CA ILE A 206 0.14 -8.42 -3.39
C ILE A 206 1.46 -9.11 -3.76
N TYR A 207 2.25 -9.50 -2.76
CA TYR A 207 3.48 -10.27 -3.00
C TYR A 207 3.21 -11.60 -3.72
N LEU A 208 2.05 -12.23 -3.48
CA LEU A 208 1.64 -13.43 -4.20
C LEU A 208 1.35 -13.16 -5.69
N GLN A 209 0.81 -12.00 -6.03
CA GLN A 209 0.60 -11.61 -7.44
C GLN A 209 1.93 -11.32 -8.14
N GLU A 210 2.92 -10.81 -7.41
CA GLU A 210 4.28 -10.54 -7.91
C GLU A 210 5.24 -11.74 -7.80
N TYR A 211 4.77 -12.87 -7.25
CA TYR A 211 5.53 -14.09 -6.95
C TYR A 211 6.11 -14.81 -8.18
N PHE A 212 5.69 -14.38 -9.37
CA PHE A 212 6.02 -14.94 -10.68
C PHE A 212 6.67 -13.92 -11.61
N ALA A 213 7.25 -12.85 -11.06
CA ALA A 213 8.02 -11.87 -11.81
C ALA A 213 9.05 -12.52 -12.75
N GLU A 214 9.27 -11.92 -13.91
CA GLU A 214 10.17 -12.48 -14.93
C GLU A 214 11.60 -12.57 -14.43
N ASP A 215 12.09 -11.49 -13.83
CA ASP A 215 13.41 -11.42 -13.20
C ASP A 215 13.49 -12.41 -12.00
N PRO A 216 14.42 -13.38 -12.02
CA PRO A 216 14.56 -14.37 -10.96
C PRO A 216 14.95 -13.78 -9.60
N ILE A 217 15.69 -12.66 -9.56
CA ILE A 217 16.10 -11.99 -8.32
C ILE A 217 14.87 -11.34 -7.67
N VAL A 218 14.15 -10.53 -8.45
CA VAL A 218 12.90 -9.90 -8.00
C VAL A 218 11.91 -10.98 -7.57
N ARG A 219 11.76 -12.04 -8.37
CA ARG A 219 10.89 -13.16 -8.03
C ARG A 219 11.23 -13.73 -6.66
N GLN A 220 12.50 -14.08 -6.41
CA GLN A 220 12.90 -14.65 -5.12
C GLN A 220 12.63 -13.68 -3.95
N GLU A 221 12.91 -12.39 -4.12
CA GLU A 221 12.61 -11.37 -3.11
C GLU A 221 11.11 -11.32 -2.77
N LYS A 222 10.23 -11.36 -3.78
CA LYS A 222 8.77 -11.39 -3.56
C LYS A 222 8.34 -12.67 -2.83
N ARG A 223 9.02 -13.79 -3.07
CA ARG A 223 8.78 -15.05 -2.33
C ARG A 223 9.15 -14.95 -0.87
N ASP A 224 10.34 -14.41 -0.59
CA ASP A 224 10.85 -14.24 0.76
C ASP A 224 9.95 -13.29 1.56
N ASN A 225 9.49 -12.20 0.94
CA ASN A 225 8.55 -11.26 1.55
C ASN A 225 7.18 -11.89 1.84
N PHE A 226 6.64 -12.70 0.92
CA PHE A 226 5.42 -13.47 1.18
C PHE A 226 5.58 -14.43 2.36
N ASP A 227 6.66 -15.22 2.38
CA ASP A 227 6.92 -16.19 3.44
C ASP A 227 7.16 -15.48 4.80
N LYS A 228 7.77 -14.28 4.79
CA LYS A 228 7.86 -13.41 5.98
C LYS A 228 6.48 -13.00 6.49
N CYS A 229 5.59 -12.50 5.62
CA CYS A 229 4.21 -12.18 5.99
C CYS A 229 3.49 -13.40 6.61
N LEU A 230 3.62 -14.57 6.00
CA LEU A 230 2.96 -15.79 6.49
C LEU A 230 3.49 -16.23 7.86
N ARG A 231 4.80 -16.12 8.11
CA ARG A 231 5.39 -16.37 9.43
C ARG A 231 4.86 -15.41 10.48
N PHE A 232 4.85 -14.11 10.19
CA PHE A 232 4.31 -13.09 11.09
C PHE A 232 2.87 -13.40 11.51
N ILE A 233 2.00 -13.77 10.56
CA ILE A 233 0.59 -14.10 10.86
C ILE A 233 0.50 -15.35 11.77
N ARG A 234 1.34 -16.36 11.54
CA ARG A 234 1.34 -17.60 12.34
C ARG A 234 1.81 -17.41 13.79
N ASP A 235 2.52 -16.32 14.08
CA ASP A 235 3.00 -16.04 15.43
C ASP A 235 1.89 -15.54 16.39
N PHE A 236 0.71 -15.19 15.87
CA PHE A 236 -0.49 -14.82 16.65
C PHE A 236 -1.22 -16.05 17.22
N LYS A 237 -0.54 -16.79 18.10
CA LYS A 237 -1.01 -18.08 18.65
C LYS A 237 -2.25 -17.95 19.53
N GLU A 238 -2.52 -16.77 20.07
CA GLU A 238 -3.65 -16.49 20.96
C GLU A 238 -5.00 -16.46 20.20
N TRP A 239 -4.97 -16.36 18.88
CA TRP A 239 -6.14 -16.09 18.05
C TRP A 239 -6.40 -17.21 17.04
N PRO A 240 -7.30 -18.16 17.34
CA PRO A 240 -7.59 -19.28 16.44
C PRO A 240 -8.06 -18.87 15.04
N HIS A 241 -8.74 -17.72 14.92
CA HIS A 241 -9.15 -17.19 13.61
C HIS A 241 -7.98 -16.67 12.79
N VAL A 242 -6.91 -16.18 13.42
CA VAL A 242 -5.70 -15.75 12.71
C VAL A 242 -4.92 -16.97 12.17
N ALA A 243 -4.90 -18.09 12.91
CA ALA A 243 -4.36 -19.34 12.38
C ALA A 243 -5.11 -19.79 11.11
N ARG A 244 -6.45 -19.74 11.10
CA ARG A 244 -7.27 -20.02 9.91
C ARG A 244 -6.97 -19.04 8.75
N MET A 245 -6.70 -17.78 9.05
CA MET A 245 -6.29 -16.79 8.04
C MET A 245 -4.96 -17.17 7.39
N ALA A 246 -3.97 -17.62 8.17
CA ALA A 246 -2.70 -18.13 7.64
C ALA A 246 -2.91 -19.38 6.76
N GLU A 247 -3.80 -20.30 7.16
CA GLU A 247 -4.15 -21.49 6.36
C GLU A 247 -4.81 -21.11 5.02
N LYS A 248 -5.74 -20.15 5.04
CA LYS A 248 -6.39 -19.64 3.82
C LYS A 248 -5.37 -18.98 2.88
N LEU A 249 -4.46 -18.17 3.42
CA LEU A 249 -3.39 -17.54 2.66
C LEU A 249 -2.43 -18.57 2.04
N GLN A 250 -2.08 -19.62 2.78
CA GLN A 250 -1.28 -20.72 2.27
C GLN A 250 -2.02 -21.50 1.16
N ARG A 251 -3.31 -21.80 1.37
CA ARG A 251 -4.14 -22.47 0.35
C ARG A 251 -4.22 -21.67 -0.95
N LEU A 252 -4.34 -20.34 -0.86
CA LEU A 252 -4.30 -19.46 -2.03
C LEU A 252 -2.96 -19.59 -2.77
N ARG A 253 -1.83 -19.52 -2.05
CA ARG A 253 -0.50 -19.74 -2.65
C ARG A 253 -0.40 -21.08 -3.36
N ASP A 254 -0.86 -22.15 -2.73
CA ASP A 254 -0.76 -23.51 -3.27
C ASP A 254 -1.59 -23.65 -4.56
N THR A 255 -2.81 -23.11 -4.57
CA THR A 255 -3.72 -23.08 -5.74
C THR A 255 -3.12 -22.28 -6.90
N VAL A 256 -2.55 -21.11 -6.60
CA VAL A 256 -1.89 -20.26 -7.59
C VAL A 256 -0.64 -20.97 -8.16
N SER A 257 0.14 -21.61 -7.29
CA SER A 257 1.37 -22.32 -7.68
C SER A 257 1.09 -23.57 -8.50
N SER A 258 0.01 -24.32 -8.23
CA SER A 258 -0.36 -25.47 -9.05
C SER A 258 -0.76 -25.08 -10.47
N THR A 259 -1.39 -23.92 -10.61
CA THR A 259 -1.95 -23.49 -11.90
C THR A 259 -0.92 -22.82 -12.81
N TYR A 260 0.17 -22.30 -12.23
CA TYR A 260 1.28 -21.71 -12.99
C TYR A 260 2.22 -22.75 -13.65
N LYS A 261 2.09 -24.04 -13.33
CA LYS A 261 2.98 -25.12 -13.81
C LYS A 261 2.73 -25.57 -15.25
N ASN A 262 2.67 -24.65 -16.21
CA ASN A 262 2.84 -25.01 -17.62
C ASN A 262 4.19 -24.46 -18.17
N PRO A 263 5.33 -25.07 -17.78
CA PRO A 263 6.66 -24.65 -18.21
C PRO A 263 7.02 -25.05 -19.65
N ASP A 264 6.25 -25.95 -20.29
CA ASP A 264 6.53 -26.49 -21.64
C ASP A 264 5.77 -25.74 -22.76
N ALA A 265 5.04 -24.67 -22.43
CA ALA A 265 4.43 -23.82 -23.44
C ALA A 265 5.51 -23.00 -24.16
N PRO A 266 5.53 -22.97 -25.51
CA PRO A 266 6.57 -22.28 -26.26
C PRO A 266 6.68 -20.80 -25.86
N PRO A 267 7.90 -20.23 -25.83
CA PRO A 267 8.18 -18.87 -25.33
C PRO A 267 7.53 -17.73 -26.13
N GLN A 268 6.70 -18.03 -27.13
CA GLN A 268 6.01 -17.07 -27.98
C GLN A 268 4.51 -16.92 -27.68
N THR A 269 3.96 -17.60 -26.66
CA THR A 269 2.58 -17.35 -26.24
C THR A 269 2.53 -16.30 -25.12
N PRO A 270 1.93 -15.11 -25.33
CA PRO A 270 1.86 -14.03 -24.33
C PRO A 270 0.92 -14.33 -23.14
N ASN A 271 0.38 -15.54 -23.03
CA ASN A 271 -0.60 -15.93 -22.02
C ASN A 271 -0.02 -16.85 -20.94
N ARG A 272 0.93 -16.32 -20.16
CA ARG A 272 1.34 -16.91 -18.87
C ARG A 272 0.41 -16.44 -17.73
N SER A 273 -0.90 -16.45 -17.99
CA SER A 273 -1.87 -15.80 -17.11
C SER A 273 -1.97 -16.54 -15.78
N LEU A 274 -1.59 -15.87 -14.70
CA LEU A 274 -1.76 -16.34 -13.35
C LEU A 274 -3.25 -16.54 -13.07
N LEU A 275 -3.69 -17.75 -12.77
CA LEU A 275 -5.07 -18.02 -12.41
C LEU A 275 -5.23 -17.88 -10.90
N ILE A 276 -6.11 -16.97 -10.49
CA ILE A 276 -6.42 -16.72 -9.08
C ILE A 276 -7.86 -17.14 -8.83
N ASP A 277 -8.05 -18.04 -7.87
CA ASP A 277 -9.37 -18.34 -7.31
C ASP A 277 -9.86 -17.12 -6.55
N LEU A 278 -10.86 -16.43 -7.10
CA LEU A 278 -11.39 -15.21 -6.50
C LEU A 278 -12.01 -15.51 -5.13
N GLY A 279 -12.67 -16.65 -4.95
CA GLY A 279 -13.25 -17.04 -3.66
C GLY A 279 -12.21 -17.09 -2.55
N GLN A 280 -11.11 -17.80 -2.78
CA GLN A 280 -10.00 -17.87 -1.84
C GLN A 280 -9.35 -16.50 -1.58
N PHE A 281 -9.23 -15.66 -2.60
CA PHE A 281 -8.72 -14.30 -2.45
C PHE A 281 -9.65 -13.43 -1.58
N TRP A 282 -10.97 -13.48 -1.81
CA TRP A 282 -11.95 -12.72 -1.03
C TRP A 282 -12.03 -13.17 0.42
N GLU A 283 -11.87 -14.47 0.69
CA GLU A 283 -11.79 -14.97 2.06
C GLU A 283 -10.65 -14.31 2.85
N ILE A 284 -9.50 -14.02 2.21
CA ILE A 284 -8.39 -13.35 2.89
C ILE A 284 -8.70 -11.89 3.17
N LEU A 285 -9.32 -11.18 2.21
CA LEU A 285 -9.65 -9.76 2.37
C LEU A 285 -10.81 -9.50 3.34
N GLU A 286 -11.68 -10.50 3.53
CA GLU A 286 -12.83 -10.40 4.43
C GLU A 286 -12.50 -11.02 5.79
N TYR A 287 -12.09 -10.16 6.73
CA TYR A 287 -11.75 -10.57 8.11
C TYR A 287 -12.75 -11.54 8.75
N SER A 288 -14.05 -11.32 8.54
CA SER A 288 -15.13 -12.15 9.08
C SER A 288 -15.08 -13.59 8.59
N SER A 289 -14.56 -13.86 7.39
CA SER A 289 -14.48 -15.21 6.82
C SER A 289 -13.55 -16.12 7.64
N SER A 290 -12.54 -15.54 8.29
CA SER A 290 -11.60 -16.27 9.14
C SER A 290 -12.16 -16.46 10.55
N SER A 291 -13.13 -15.63 10.94
CA SER A 291 -13.84 -15.71 12.23
C SER A 291 -15.05 -16.65 12.21
N GLU A 292 -15.41 -17.22 11.05
CA GLU A 292 -16.53 -18.17 10.96
C GLU A 292 -16.33 -19.38 11.89
N ILE A 293 -17.34 -19.60 12.74
CA ILE A 293 -17.37 -20.69 13.72
C ILE A 293 -17.77 -21.99 13.00
N PRO A 294 -17.19 -23.15 13.36
CA PRO A 294 -17.54 -24.43 12.75
C PRO A 294 -19.05 -24.71 12.70
N THR A 295 -19.47 -25.48 11.70
CA THR A 295 -20.86 -25.85 11.35
C THR A 295 -21.72 -26.35 12.52
N SER A 296 -21.12 -26.80 13.62
CA SER A 296 -21.83 -27.17 14.85
C SER A 296 -22.55 -25.99 15.51
N ALA A 297 -21.98 -24.78 15.51
CA ALA A 297 -22.63 -23.57 16.04
C ALA A 297 -23.65 -22.97 15.06
N ARG A 298 -23.61 -23.35 13.77
CA ARG A 298 -24.63 -22.98 12.77
C ARG A 298 -26.03 -23.56 13.10
N ARG A 299 -26.10 -24.54 14.00
CA ARG A 299 -27.36 -25.15 14.46
C ARG A 299 -27.99 -24.45 15.67
N LEU A 300 -27.27 -23.52 16.31
CA LEU A 300 -27.70 -22.88 17.57
C LEU A 300 -28.42 -21.54 17.35
N PHE A 301 -28.13 -20.83 16.25
CA PHE A 301 -28.80 -19.57 15.91
C PHE A 301 -29.59 -19.71 14.60
N GLY A 302 -30.55 -18.82 14.38
CA GLY A 302 -31.38 -18.83 13.17
C GLY A 302 -30.63 -18.27 11.95
N PRO A 303 -31.07 -18.59 10.71
CA PRO A 303 -30.43 -18.15 9.46
C PRO A 303 -30.22 -16.63 9.33
N SER A 304 -31.04 -15.82 10.01
CA SER A 304 -30.99 -14.35 9.99
C SER A 304 -29.80 -13.73 10.74
N LEU A 305 -29.18 -14.47 11.69
CA LEU A 305 -28.01 -13.99 12.44
C LEU A 305 -26.69 -14.39 11.77
N TYR A 306 -26.76 -15.14 10.67
CA TYR A 306 -25.59 -15.44 9.87
C TYR A 306 -25.51 -14.46 8.72
N SER A 307 -24.45 -13.65 8.73
CA SER A 307 -23.97 -13.06 7.49
C SER A 307 -23.43 -14.21 6.66
N ALA A 308 -24.27 -14.81 5.82
CA ALA A 308 -23.78 -15.74 4.82
C ALA A 308 -22.75 -14.97 3.99
N SER A 309 -21.47 -15.36 4.11
CA SER A 309 -20.53 -15.22 3.01
C SER A 309 -21.30 -15.68 1.78
N ILE A 310 -21.58 -14.75 0.86
CA ILE A 310 -22.19 -15.09 -0.43
C ILE A 310 -21.29 -16.20 -0.95
N PRO A 311 -21.82 -17.42 -1.19
CA PRO A 311 -21.00 -18.52 -1.64
C PRO A 311 -20.26 -18.01 -2.86
N THR A 312 -18.97 -17.78 -2.69
CA THR A 312 -18.15 -17.27 -3.77
C THR A 312 -18.10 -18.43 -4.73
N THR A 313 -18.87 -18.32 -5.81
CA THR A 313 -18.70 -19.18 -6.98
C THR A 313 -17.19 -19.28 -7.19
N HIS A 314 -16.67 -20.49 -7.40
CA HIS A 314 -15.27 -20.71 -7.80
C HIS A 314 -15.06 -20.05 -9.17
N GLU A 315 -14.96 -18.72 -9.14
CA GLU A 315 -14.69 -17.88 -10.28
C GLU A 315 -13.19 -17.75 -10.32
N ILE A 316 -12.60 -18.42 -11.29
CA ILE A 316 -11.18 -18.33 -11.57
C ILE A 316 -11.02 -17.11 -12.47
N SER A 317 -10.35 -16.07 -11.98
CA SER A 317 -9.96 -14.96 -12.83
C SER A 317 -8.55 -15.20 -13.33
N HIS A 318 -8.34 -14.95 -14.62
CA HIS A 318 -7.02 -14.56 -15.09
C HIS A 318 -6.65 -13.28 -14.34
N ALA A 319 -5.63 -13.34 -13.50
CA ALA A 319 -4.90 -12.17 -13.12
C ALA A 319 -4.06 -11.79 -14.33
N SER A 320 -4.69 -11.17 -15.33
CA SER A 320 -3.92 -10.29 -16.21
C SER A 320 -3.34 -9.25 -15.26
N SER A 321 -2.02 -9.26 -15.10
CA SER A 321 -1.35 -8.15 -14.47
C SER A 321 -1.85 -6.88 -15.14
N LEU A 322 -2.03 -5.80 -14.37
CA LEU A 322 -2.17 -4.49 -14.98
C LEU A 322 -1.01 -4.32 -15.98
N PRO A 323 -1.24 -3.66 -17.13
CA PRO A 323 -0.16 -3.45 -18.09
C PRO A 323 1.07 -2.90 -17.36
N GLU A 324 2.24 -3.48 -17.63
CA GLU A 324 3.45 -3.03 -16.97
C GLU A 324 3.71 -1.58 -17.38
N PRO A 325 3.89 -0.66 -16.41
CA PRO A 325 4.16 0.72 -16.76
C PRO A 325 5.49 0.85 -17.50
N THR A 326 5.52 1.66 -18.54
CA THR A 326 6.71 2.01 -19.29
C THR A 326 7.67 2.77 -18.37
N ARG A 327 8.87 2.23 -18.14
CA ARG A 327 9.92 2.91 -17.36
C ARG A 327 11.13 3.22 -18.25
N VAL A 328 11.49 4.49 -18.33
CA VAL A 328 12.61 4.97 -19.15
C VAL A 328 13.94 4.36 -18.69
N ASP A 329 14.13 4.18 -17.38
CA ASP A 329 15.35 3.57 -16.81
C ASP A 329 15.55 2.09 -17.19
N ARG A 330 14.50 1.44 -17.73
CA ARG A 330 14.54 0.04 -18.20
C ARG A 330 14.68 -0.05 -19.71
N GLN A 331 14.76 1.08 -20.42
CA GLN A 331 14.99 1.10 -21.86
C GLN A 331 16.47 1.00 -22.14
N ASP A 332 16.85 -0.04 -22.89
CA ASP A 332 18.19 -0.15 -23.46
C ASP A 332 18.30 0.89 -24.59
N PHE A 333 18.85 2.06 -24.26
CA PHE A 333 19.27 3.02 -25.29
C PHE A 333 20.55 2.48 -25.95
N GLU A 334 20.47 2.11 -27.22
CA GLU A 334 21.64 1.73 -28.02
C GLU A 334 22.69 2.86 -27.95
N GLY A 335 23.82 2.59 -27.27
CA GLY A 335 24.93 3.54 -27.07
C GLY A 335 25.29 3.84 -25.62
N SER A 336 24.44 3.47 -24.65
CA SER A 336 24.78 3.59 -23.22
C SER A 336 25.62 2.38 -22.78
N GLY A 337 26.94 2.58 -22.67
CA GLY A 337 27.86 1.60 -22.06
C GLY A 337 27.50 1.29 -20.59
N PRO A 338 28.19 0.34 -19.92
CA PRO A 338 27.72 -0.25 -18.67
C PRO A 338 27.94 0.71 -17.48
N SER A 339 27.07 1.71 -17.31
CA SER A 339 26.87 2.36 -16.00
C SER A 339 25.74 1.64 -15.27
N SER A 340 26.03 0.40 -14.85
CA SER A 340 25.28 -0.24 -13.79
C SER A 340 25.45 0.60 -12.53
N VAL A 341 24.44 1.40 -12.20
CA VAL A 341 24.32 2.02 -10.88
C VAL A 341 24.05 0.88 -9.90
N LYS A 342 25.13 0.25 -9.42
CA LYS A 342 25.09 -0.58 -8.22
C LYS A 342 24.87 0.35 -7.04
N THR A 343 23.64 0.42 -6.54
CA THR A 343 23.35 0.96 -5.21
C THR A 343 24.01 0.05 -4.16
N SER A 344 25.30 0.32 -3.92
CA SER A 344 26.08 -0.30 -2.86
C SER A 344 25.99 0.62 -1.65
N VAL A 345 25.22 0.20 -0.65
CA VAL A 345 25.23 0.80 0.68
C VAL A 345 26.64 0.63 1.26
N VAL A 346 27.38 1.72 1.45
CA VAL A 346 28.61 1.71 2.25
C VAL A 346 28.34 2.44 3.55
N ASN A 347 28.28 1.66 4.61
CA ASN A 347 28.40 2.12 5.98
C ASN A 347 29.90 2.17 6.32
N MET A 348 30.41 3.28 6.86
CA MET A 348 31.65 3.28 7.63
C MET A 348 31.66 4.45 8.60
N GLY A 349 31.84 4.11 9.88
CA GLY A 349 32.03 5.06 10.97
C GLY A 349 33.51 5.37 11.23
N GLU A 350 33.68 6.44 12.00
CA GLU A 350 34.81 6.84 12.85
C GLU A 350 36.18 7.20 12.23
N GLY A 351 36.59 8.46 12.46
CA GLY A 351 37.99 8.82 12.72
C GLY A 351 38.48 10.17 12.18
N GLY A 352 38.54 11.19 13.04
CA GLY A 352 39.69 12.13 13.12
C GLY A 352 39.79 13.36 12.18
N MET A 353 39.60 14.53 12.80
CA MET A 353 39.91 15.92 12.40
C MET A 353 41.02 16.18 11.35
N THR A 354 40.81 17.12 10.41
CA THR A 354 41.37 18.50 10.43
C THR A 354 41.04 19.31 9.15
N GLY A 355 40.45 20.51 9.34
CA GLY A 355 40.65 21.79 8.63
C GLY A 355 40.57 21.92 7.09
N GLN A 356 39.53 22.58 6.58
CA GLN A 356 39.55 23.96 6.02
C GLN A 356 38.26 24.23 5.24
N GLU A 357 37.54 25.29 5.64
CA GLU A 357 36.36 25.82 4.96
C GLU A 357 36.74 26.52 3.65
N GLN A 358 36.07 26.15 2.54
CA GLN A 358 35.96 26.98 1.35
C GLN A 358 34.49 27.06 0.94
N GLU A 359 33.94 28.25 1.13
CA GLU A 359 32.57 28.65 0.85
C GLU A 359 32.44 28.98 -0.64
N ALA A 360 31.73 28.13 -1.41
CA ALA A 360 31.41 28.39 -2.81
C ALA A 360 29.96 28.87 -2.93
N VAL A 361 29.78 30.17 -3.08
CA VAL A 361 28.50 30.82 -3.37
C VAL A 361 28.15 30.57 -4.84
N HIS A 362 27.08 29.81 -5.11
CA HIS A 362 26.48 29.71 -6.45
C HIS A 362 25.48 30.86 -6.69
N PRO A 363 25.53 31.58 -7.82
CA PRO A 363 24.50 32.56 -8.18
C PRO A 363 23.22 31.88 -8.68
N PRO A 364 22.04 32.53 -8.58
CA PRO A 364 20.78 31.95 -9.03
C PRO A 364 20.72 31.86 -10.57
N PHE A 365 20.20 30.74 -11.06
CA PHE A 365 19.99 30.49 -12.49
C PHE A 365 18.92 31.44 -13.05
N HIS A 366 19.32 32.32 -13.96
CA HIS A 366 18.42 33.06 -14.84
C HIS A 366 18.35 32.33 -16.18
N TYR A 367 17.18 31.78 -16.51
CA TYR A 367 16.88 31.32 -17.87
C TYR A 367 16.35 32.50 -18.69
N SER A 368 16.81 32.62 -19.94
CA SER A 368 16.33 33.62 -20.91
C SER A 368 15.11 33.05 -21.64
N ASP A 369 14.07 33.87 -21.83
CA ASP A 369 12.81 33.49 -22.51
C ASP A 369 13.03 32.98 -23.95
N ASP A 370 14.16 33.30 -24.58
CA ASP A 370 14.50 32.81 -25.92
C ASP A 370 14.85 31.31 -25.95
N GLU A 371 15.30 30.72 -24.83
CA GLU A 371 15.65 29.29 -24.75
C GLU A 371 14.41 28.38 -24.67
N LEU A 372 13.30 28.89 -24.15
CA LEU A 372 12.01 28.18 -24.09
C LEU A 372 11.30 28.17 -25.45
N ALA A 373 11.52 29.18 -26.30
CA ALA A 373 10.94 29.25 -27.63
C ALA A 373 11.55 28.21 -28.59
N VAL A 374 12.84 27.93 -28.47
CA VAL A 374 13.56 26.96 -29.34
C VAL A 374 13.11 25.51 -29.09
N LEU A 375 12.69 25.19 -27.86
CA LEU A 375 12.15 23.86 -27.52
C LEU A 375 10.69 23.68 -27.99
N ALA A 376 9.95 24.77 -28.19
CA ALA A 376 8.57 24.73 -28.65
C ALA A 376 8.44 24.57 -30.18
N GLU A 377 9.36 25.15 -30.96
CA GLU A 377 9.28 25.11 -32.43
C GLU A 377 9.71 23.75 -33.04
N SER A 378 10.52 22.97 -32.34
CA SER A 378 10.99 21.66 -32.81
C SER A 378 9.98 20.52 -32.63
N PHE A 379 8.90 20.72 -31.85
CA PHE A 379 7.84 19.71 -31.66
C PHE A 379 6.72 19.76 -32.71
N PHE A 380 6.63 20.81 -33.55
CA PHE A 380 5.52 20.98 -34.51
C PHE A 380 5.90 20.89 -35.99
N HIS A 381 7.16 20.61 -36.34
CA HIS A 381 7.58 20.42 -37.73
C HIS A 381 8.26 19.06 -37.99
N GLN A 382 7.48 17.98 -37.93
CA GLN A 382 7.72 16.84 -38.81
C GLN A 382 6.43 16.04 -39.06
N ARG A 383 5.62 16.54 -40.01
CA ARG A 383 4.53 15.77 -40.63
C ARG A 383 4.98 15.35 -42.03
N GLY A 384 5.01 14.05 -42.26
CA GLY A 384 4.83 13.44 -43.59
C GLY A 384 6.10 12.91 -44.27
N GLU A 385 6.21 11.58 -44.34
CA GLU A 385 6.28 10.82 -45.60
C GLU A 385 6.21 9.31 -45.27
N GLY A 386 5.21 8.61 -45.81
CA GLY A 386 4.95 7.19 -45.54
C GLY A 386 3.48 6.81 -45.69
N LEU A 387 2.92 7.02 -46.88
CA LEU A 387 1.55 6.61 -47.25
C LEU A 387 1.40 5.09 -47.31
N GLY A 388 0.36 4.58 -46.65
CA GLY A 388 -0.11 3.19 -46.78
C GLY A 388 -1.43 2.96 -46.03
N ASN A 389 -2.54 3.30 -46.69
CA ASN A 389 -3.96 2.95 -46.42
C ASN A 389 -4.45 2.83 -44.96
N LEU A 390 -5.11 3.91 -44.50
CA LEU A 390 -5.96 3.93 -43.31
C LEU A 390 -7.35 4.49 -43.66
N GLU A 391 -8.04 3.89 -44.64
CA GLU A 391 -9.42 4.27 -44.99
C GLU A 391 -10.42 3.10 -44.98
N ASP A 392 -9.99 1.86 -44.72
CA ASP A 392 -10.88 0.69 -44.78
C ASP A 392 -11.54 0.29 -43.46
N TRP A 393 -11.31 0.99 -42.33
CA TRP A 393 -11.85 0.56 -41.03
C TRP A 393 -13.11 1.29 -40.55
N TRP A 394 -13.55 2.35 -41.25
CA TRP A 394 -14.67 3.19 -40.82
C TRP A 394 -16.04 2.83 -41.41
N ASN A 395 -16.13 1.80 -42.27
CA ASN A 395 -17.40 1.38 -42.86
C ASN A 395 -17.65 -0.13 -42.70
N ALA A 396 -18.07 -0.56 -41.51
CA ALA A 396 -18.85 -1.78 -41.37
C ALA A 396 -19.68 -1.75 -40.08
N GLY A 397 -21.01 -1.74 -40.23
CA GLY A 397 -21.90 -2.24 -39.18
C GLY A 397 -22.97 -1.28 -38.66
N ASN A 398 -23.71 -0.62 -39.55
CA ASN A 398 -25.06 -0.17 -39.23
C ASN A 398 -26.02 -0.84 -40.22
N MET A 399 -26.64 -1.97 -39.84
CA MET A 399 -27.90 -2.45 -40.39
C MET A 399 -28.52 -3.52 -39.47
N SER A 400 -29.74 -3.19 -39.00
CA SER A 400 -30.82 -4.05 -38.44
C SER A 400 -30.72 -4.48 -36.98
#